data_AF-A0A7C3CF89-F1
#
_entry.id   AF-A0A7C3CF89-F1
#
_cell.length_a   1.000
_cell.length_b   1.000
_cell.length_c   1.000
_cell.angle_alpha   90.00
_cell.angle_beta   90.00
_cell.angle_gamma   90.00
#
_symmetry.space_group_name_H-M   'P 1'
#
loop_
_entity.id
_entity.type
_entity.pdbx_description
1 polymer ?
#
loop_
_entity_poly.entity_id
_entity_poly.type
_entity_poly.pdbx_seq_one_letter_code
_entity_poly.pdbx_strand_id
1 'polypeptide(L)'
;MAVCEICEKRRPKRYCPALRAEICPLCCGEEREESIACPLECEYLREAHVREKITRMLPEELPYPEVEITEEFLVQNHPLVNEAGRLVAEAGLGTPGAADRDVLEALEAMIRTLKTLESGVIYQTKPANPYAATVYERVWAGLEEFRKQWSEQTGMHRFRDRDVMGALIFLRRLGEIYGNRRKRGRAFLAKLREAFGRPQEEQAAPRPSIILP
;
A
#
# COMPACT_ATOMS: atom_id res chain seq x y z
N MET A 1 -20.74 -35.80 -8.38
CA MET A 1 -19.41 -35.24 -8.70
C MET A 1 -19.35 -33.85 -8.11
N ALA A 2 -18.25 -33.48 -7.45
CA ALA A 2 -18.08 -32.09 -6.99
C ALA A 2 -18.03 -31.14 -8.19
N VAL A 3 -18.73 -30.02 -8.10
CA VAL A 3 -18.75 -28.94 -9.08
C VAL A 3 -18.12 -27.69 -8.48
N CYS A 4 -17.64 -26.78 -9.33
CA CYS A 4 -17.09 -25.49 -8.90
C CYS A 4 -18.15 -24.68 -8.15
N GLU A 5 -17.83 -24.21 -6.95
CA GLU A 5 -18.72 -23.41 -6.10
C GLU A 5 -19.24 -22.12 -6.77
N ILE A 6 -18.46 -21.54 -7.69
CA ILE A 6 -18.83 -20.27 -8.33
C ILE A 6 -19.76 -20.45 -9.53
N CYS A 7 -19.49 -21.46 -10.37
CA CYS A 7 -20.20 -21.60 -11.65
C CYS A 7 -21.11 -22.81 -11.73
N GLU A 8 -21.02 -23.74 -10.76
CA GLU A 8 -21.78 -25.00 -10.65
C GLU A 8 -21.73 -25.91 -11.89
N LYS A 9 -20.84 -25.61 -12.85
CA LYS A 9 -20.77 -26.27 -14.17
C LYS A 9 -19.50 -27.08 -14.37
N ARG A 10 -18.35 -26.54 -13.97
CA ARG A 10 -17.02 -27.11 -14.26
C ARG A 10 -16.51 -27.92 -13.08
N ARG A 11 -15.71 -28.95 -13.37
CA ARG A 11 -14.99 -29.71 -12.34
C ARG A 11 -14.00 -28.79 -11.60
N PRO A 12 -14.03 -28.73 -10.26
CA PRO A 12 -13.08 -27.93 -9.51
C PRO A 12 -11.67 -28.55 -9.54
N LYS A 13 -10.65 -27.70 -9.42
CA LYS A 13 -9.23 -28.10 -9.38
C LYS A 13 -8.38 -27.25 -8.43
N ARG A 14 -9.00 -26.32 -7.68
CA ARG A 14 -8.31 -25.36 -6.82
C ARG A 14 -9.14 -25.13 -5.57
N TYR A 15 -8.51 -25.26 -4.42
CA TYR A 15 -9.09 -24.79 -3.16
C TYR A 15 -8.95 -23.26 -3.05
N CYS A 16 -10.07 -22.56 -2.84
CA CYS A 16 -10.09 -21.12 -2.62
C CYS A 16 -10.11 -20.83 -1.11
N PRO A 17 -9.04 -20.28 -0.50
CA PRO A 17 -9.01 -20.01 0.93
C PRO A 17 -10.01 -18.91 1.36
N ALA A 18 -10.33 -17.97 0.46
CA ALA A 18 -11.28 -16.89 0.75
C ALA A 18 -12.73 -17.41 0.84
N LEU A 19 -13.11 -18.31 -0.06
CA LEU A 19 -14.46 -18.90 -0.10
C LEU A 19 -14.56 -20.18 0.74
N ARG A 20 -13.42 -20.75 1.15
CA ARG A 20 -13.31 -22.06 1.81
C ARG A 20 -13.99 -23.18 1.01
N ALA A 21 -13.83 -23.13 -0.31
CA ALA A 21 -14.51 -24.01 -1.25
C ALA A 21 -13.63 -24.36 -2.45
N GLU A 22 -14.00 -25.45 -3.13
CA GLU A 22 -13.35 -25.95 -4.34
C GLU A 22 -13.90 -25.26 -5.59
N ILE A 23 -13.03 -24.62 -6.37
CA ILE A 23 -13.40 -23.86 -7.58
C ILE A 23 -12.61 -24.31 -8.80
N CYS A 24 -13.12 -23.99 -9.99
CA CYS A 24 -12.41 -24.27 -11.23
C CYS A 24 -11.34 -23.18 -11.52
N PRO A 25 -10.29 -23.51 -12.28
CA PRO A 25 -9.22 -22.56 -12.62
C PRO A 25 -9.69 -21.30 -13.34
N LEU A 26 -10.77 -21.40 -14.13
CA LEU A 26 -11.32 -20.26 -14.89
C LEU A 26 -11.97 -19.24 -13.95
N CYS A 27 -12.92 -19.66 -13.10
CA CYS A 27 -13.54 -18.78 -12.11
C CYS A 27 -12.50 -18.23 -11.13
N CYS A 28 -11.50 -19.03 -10.74
CA CYS A 28 -10.38 -18.53 -9.95
C CYS A 28 -9.60 -17.41 -10.67
N GLY A 29 -9.41 -17.51 -11.99
CA GLY A 29 -8.70 -16.49 -12.77
C GLY A 29 -9.50 -15.21 -12.97
N GLU A 30 -10.81 -15.35 -13.24
CA GLU A 30 -11.75 -14.25 -13.53
C GLU A 30 -12.16 -13.48 -12.28
N GLU A 31 -12.44 -14.17 -11.17
CA GLU A 31 -13.05 -13.57 -9.98
C GLU A 31 -12.03 -13.16 -8.91
N ARG A 32 -10.78 -13.62 -9.02
CA ARG A 32 -9.70 -13.28 -8.09
C ARG A 32 -9.49 -11.78 -8.04
N GLU A 33 -9.52 -11.23 -6.83
CA GLU A 33 -9.41 -9.79 -6.56
C GLU A 33 -10.47 -8.92 -7.24
N GLU A 34 -11.42 -9.48 -7.97
CA GLU A 34 -12.59 -8.75 -8.46
C GLU A 34 -13.74 -8.91 -7.48
N SER A 35 -14.30 -10.12 -7.41
CA SER A 35 -15.38 -10.46 -6.49
C SER A 35 -14.91 -11.31 -5.32
N ILE A 36 -13.70 -11.87 -5.37
CA ILE A 36 -13.10 -12.66 -4.29
C ILE A 36 -12.08 -11.80 -3.54
N ALA A 37 -12.25 -11.69 -2.22
CA ALA A 37 -11.27 -11.05 -1.34
C ALA A 37 -10.10 -12.02 -1.09
N CYS A 38 -9.21 -12.16 -2.07
CA CYS A 38 -8.13 -13.15 -2.01
C CYS A 38 -7.10 -12.80 -0.92
N PRO A 39 -6.75 -13.74 -0.02
CA PRO A 39 -5.66 -13.53 0.92
C PRO A 39 -4.31 -13.53 0.19
N LEU A 40 -3.35 -12.74 0.68
CA LEU A 40 -2.02 -12.57 0.06
C LEU A 40 -1.15 -13.83 0.13
N GLU A 41 -1.55 -14.80 0.94
CA GLU A 41 -0.92 -16.10 1.12
C GLU A 41 -1.36 -17.11 0.03
N CYS A 42 -2.45 -16.82 -0.68
CA CYS A 42 -2.97 -17.66 -1.76
C CYS A 42 -1.90 -17.88 -2.85
N GLU A 43 -1.51 -19.14 -3.09
CA GLU A 43 -0.49 -19.49 -4.08
C GLU A 43 -0.85 -19.00 -5.49
N TYR A 44 -2.12 -19.16 -5.89
CA TYR A 44 -2.60 -18.73 -7.21
C TYR A 44 -2.63 -17.21 -7.34
N LEU A 45 -2.82 -16.49 -6.23
CA LEU A 45 -2.74 -15.03 -6.23
C LEU A 45 -1.29 -14.59 -6.41
N ARG A 46 -0.37 -15.15 -5.61
CA ARG A 46 1.06 -14.83 -5.68
C ARG A 46 1.62 -15.08 -7.08
N GLU A 47 1.32 -16.23 -7.68
CA GLU A 47 1.72 -16.53 -9.06
C GLU A 47 1.18 -15.51 -10.07
N ALA A 48 -0.06 -15.04 -9.88
CA ALA A 48 -0.61 -13.99 -10.74
C ALA A 48 0.04 -12.64 -10.53
N HIS A 49 0.33 -12.23 -9.29
CA HIS A 49 1.04 -10.98 -9.03
C HIS A 49 2.45 -10.96 -9.62
N VAL A 50 3.16 -12.10 -9.60
CA VAL A 50 4.47 -12.23 -10.27
C VAL A 50 4.36 -12.03 -11.79
N ARG A 51 3.25 -12.47 -12.39
CA ARG A 51 2.99 -12.35 -13.83
C ARG A 51 2.19 -11.10 -14.21
N GLU A 52 1.84 -10.27 -13.24
CA GLU A 52 1.06 -9.07 -13.47
C GLU A 52 1.89 -8.09 -14.31
N LYS A 53 1.30 -7.55 -15.35
CA LYS A 53 2.00 -6.59 -16.20
C LYS A 53 2.04 -5.25 -15.50
N ILE A 54 3.23 -4.69 -15.42
CA ILE A 54 3.42 -3.31 -14.97
C ILE A 54 2.74 -2.38 -15.98
N THR A 55 1.96 -1.41 -15.48
CA THR A 55 1.35 -0.37 -16.31
C THR A 55 2.47 0.54 -16.82
N ARG A 56 2.62 0.62 -18.14
CA ARG A 56 3.50 1.59 -18.78
C ARG A 56 2.72 2.90 -18.91
N MET A 57 3.25 3.96 -18.30
CA MET A 57 2.68 5.29 -18.35
C MET A 57 3.74 6.25 -18.85
N LEU A 58 3.31 7.23 -19.65
CA LEU A 58 4.17 8.36 -20.00
C LEU A 58 4.29 9.30 -18.78
N PRO A 59 5.38 10.07 -18.64
CA PRO A 59 5.55 10.99 -17.51
C PRO A 59 4.37 11.94 -17.29
N GLU A 60 3.75 12.42 -18.37
CA GLU A 60 2.58 13.31 -18.36
C GLU A 60 1.28 12.63 -17.90
N GLU A 61 1.21 11.30 -17.94
CA GLU A 61 0.04 10.53 -17.48
C GLU A 61 0.12 10.22 -15.98
N LEU A 62 1.30 10.35 -15.37
CA LEU A 62 1.51 10.06 -13.96
C LEU A 62 0.76 11.07 -13.08
N PRO A 63 0.23 10.65 -11.92
CA PRO A 63 -0.32 11.57 -10.95
C PRO A 63 0.67 12.68 -10.57
N TYR A 64 0.16 13.92 -10.55
CA TYR A 64 0.92 15.14 -10.25
C TYR A 64 2.12 15.34 -11.18
N PRO A 65 1.95 15.36 -12.52
CA PRO A 65 3.08 15.42 -13.45
C PRO A 65 3.89 16.72 -13.32
N GLU A 66 3.31 17.77 -12.71
CA GLU A 66 3.98 19.03 -12.39
C GLU A 66 5.05 18.90 -11.29
N VAL A 67 5.01 17.82 -10.49
CA VAL A 67 5.99 17.58 -9.42
C VAL A 67 7.09 16.67 -9.95
N GLU A 68 8.28 17.23 -10.10
CA GLU A 68 9.45 16.47 -10.55
C GLU A 68 9.98 15.59 -9.41
N ILE A 69 10.00 14.27 -9.64
CA ILE A 69 10.58 13.28 -8.71
C ILE A 69 11.78 12.66 -9.41
N THR A 70 12.96 13.23 -9.15
CA THR A 70 14.22 12.79 -9.75
C THR A 70 14.88 11.69 -8.91
N GLU A 71 15.86 11.00 -9.50
CA GLU A 71 16.71 10.07 -8.73
C GLU A 71 17.43 10.78 -7.58
N GLU A 72 17.93 12.00 -7.81
CA GLU A 72 18.54 12.83 -6.76
C GLU A 72 17.58 13.11 -5.60
N PHE A 73 16.30 13.41 -5.89
CA PHE A 73 15.29 13.57 -4.85
C PHE A 73 15.15 12.30 -4.01
N LEU A 74 15.10 11.13 -4.66
CA LEU A 74 14.97 9.83 -3.97
C LEU A 74 16.20 9.51 -3.13
N VAL A 75 17.40 9.82 -3.61
CA VAL A 75 18.65 9.63 -2.87
C VAL A 75 18.71 10.54 -1.64
N GLN A 76 18.44 11.84 -1.83
CA GLN A 76 18.47 12.82 -0.73
C GLN A 76 17.39 12.55 0.34
N ASN A 77 16.22 12.06 -0.08
CA ASN A 77 15.09 11.78 0.80
C ASN A 77 14.93 10.29 1.11
N HIS A 78 15.95 9.46 0.88
CA HIS A 78 15.86 8.01 1.03
C HIS A 78 15.28 7.56 2.38
N PRO A 79 15.69 8.11 3.55
CA PRO A 79 15.10 7.73 4.83
C PRO A 79 13.59 8.00 4.92
N LEU A 80 13.14 9.14 4.38
CA LEU A 80 11.73 9.52 4.35
C LEU A 80 10.93 8.64 3.38
N VAL A 81 11.45 8.39 2.18
CA VAL A 81 10.77 7.54 1.18
C VAL A 81 10.63 6.12 1.69
N ASN A 82 11.69 5.57 2.30
CA ASN A 82 11.68 4.24 2.87
C ASN A 82 10.67 4.12 4.02
N GLU A 83 10.68 5.09 4.94
CA GLU A 83 9.74 5.09 6.06
C GLU A 83 8.29 5.30 5.61
N ALA A 84 8.05 6.20 4.66
CA ALA A 84 6.72 6.38 4.07
C ALA A 84 6.22 5.09 3.40
N GLY A 85 7.08 4.42 2.62
CA GLY A 85 6.76 3.14 2.00
C GLY A 85 6.40 2.06 3.02
N ARG A 86 7.18 1.96 4.10
CA ARG A 86 6.93 1.03 5.22
C ARG A 86 5.60 1.32 5.92
N LEU A 87 5.35 2.58 6.28
CA LEU A 87 4.10 2.99 6.95
C LEU A 87 2.88 2.71 6.08
N VAL A 88 2.95 2.98 4.77
CA VAL A 88 1.86 2.68 3.84
C VAL A 88 1.64 1.18 3.72
N ALA A 89 2.71 0.38 3.63
CA ALA A 89 2.61 -1.08 3.61
C ALA A 89 1.94 -1.62 4.89
N GLU A 90 2.41 -1.19 6.06
CA GLU A 90 1.89 -1.64 7.36
C GLU A 90 0.45 -1.20 7.58
N ALA A 91 0.11 0.05 7.28
CA ALA A 91 -1.24 0.56 7.43
C ALA A 91 -2.23 -0.16 6.50
N GLY A 92 -1.86 -0.37 5.24
CA GLY A 92 -2.71 -1.05 4.26
C GLY A 92 -2.85 -2.55 4.53
N LEU A 93 -1.76 -3.25 4.87
CA LEU A 93 -1.80 -4.68 5.21
C LEU A 93 -2.50 -4.94 6.55
N GLY A 94 -2.32 -4.05 7.52
CA GLY A 94 -2.91 -4.10 8.85
C GLY A 94 -4.35 -3.59 8.94
N THR A 95 -4.97 -3.22 7.81
CA THR A 95 -6.39 -2.81 7.74
C THR A 95 -7.18 -3.93 7.05
N PRO A 96 -7.94 -4.76 7.81
CA PRO A 96 -8.70 -5.86 7.22
C PRO A 96 -9.68 -5.38 6.15
N GLY A 97 -9.61 -5.99 4.97
CA GLY A 97 -10.47 -5.65 3.83
C GLY A 97 -9.97 -4.50 2.95
N ALA A 98 -8.92 -3.78 3.36
CA ALA A 98 -8.34 -2.74 2.51
C ALA A 98 -7.71 -3.33 1.23
N ALA A 99 -7.99 -2.67 0.13
CA ALA A 99 -7.45 -2.92 -1.21
C ALA A 99 -6.56 -1.75 -1.65
N ASP A 100 -5.85 -1.94 -2.77
CA ASP A 100 -4.95 -0.94 -3.34
C ASP A 100 -5.66 0.41 -3.54
N ARG A 101 -6.92 0.41 -4.00
CA ARG A 101 -7.71 1.63 -4.18
C ARG A 101 -7.88 2.47 -2.91
N ASP A 102 -8.01 1.81 -1.75
CA ASP A 102 -8.24 2.50 -0.47
C ASP A 102 -6.93 3.16 0.00
N VAL A 103 -5.80 2.50 -0.27
CA VAL A 103 -4.46 3.06 -0.04
C VAL A 103 -4.19 4.24 -0.96
N LEU A 104 -4.54 4.11 -2.24
CA LEU A 104 -4.39 5.19 -3.22
C LEU A 104 -5.27 6.41 -2.87
N GLU A 105 -6.48 6.19 -2.36
CA GLU A 105 -7.37 7.24 -1.86
C GLU A 105 -6.77 7.93 -0.62
N ALA A 106 -6.18 7.17 0.31
CA ALA A 106 -5.49 7.74 1.48
C ALA A 106 -4.28 8.59 1.08
N LEU A 107 -3.44 8.10 0.15
CA LEU A 107 -2.31 8.84 -0.40
C LEU A 107 -2.76 10.15 -1.06
N GLU A 108 -3.80 10.09 -1.88
CA GLU A 108 -4.38 11.26 -2.55
C GLU A 108 -4.88 12.31 -1.54
N ALA A 109 -5.55 11.89 -0.47
CA ALA A 109 -6.02 12.79 0.58
C ALA A 109 -4.86 13.47 1.34
N MET A 110 -3.78 12.74 1.62
CA MET A 110 -2.57 13.31 2.25
C MET A 110 -1.87 14.31 1.33
N ILE A 111 -1.72 13.98 0.04
CA ILE A 111 -1.11 14.88 -0.95
C ILE A 111 -1.92 16.18 -1.06
N ARG A 112 -3.25 16.09 -1.15
CA ARG A 112 -4.13 17.26 -1.17
C ARG A 112 -4.00 18.12 0.08
N THR A 113 -3.95 17.49 1.25
CA THR A 113 -3.74 18.20 2.53
C THR A 113 -2.42 18.98 2.52
N LEU A 114 -1.33 18.38 2.04
CA LEU A 114 -0.04 19.08 1.94
C LEU A 114 -0.08 20.23 0.91
N LYS A 115 -0.73 20.04 -0.24
CA LYS A 115 -0.92 21.12 -1.23
C LYS A 115 -1.74 22.30 -0.67
N THR A 116 -2.75 22.04 0.17
CA THR A 116 -3.54 23.11 0.81
C THR A 116 -2.77 23.81 1.92
N LEU A 117 -1.89 23.10 2.63
CA LEU A 117 -1.01 23.72 3.63
C LEU A 117 0.02 24.66 2.98
N GLU A 118 0.56 24.29 1.81
CA GLU A 118 1.45 25.16 1.03
C GLU A 118 0.76 26.47 0.60
N SER A 119 -0.55 26.44 0.34
CA SER A 119 -1.34 27.64 0.00
C SER A 119 -1.87 28.42 1.21
N GLY A 120 -1.52 28.01 2.44
CA GLY A 120 -1.90 28.69 3.68
C GLY A 120 -3.31 28.37 4.20
N VAL A 121 -3.98 27.36 3.64
CA VAL A 121 -5.33 26.95 4.07
C VAL A 121 -5.21 25.78 5.05
N ILE A 122 -5.58 26.00 6.31
CA ILE A 122 -5.58 24.96 7.35
C ILE A 122 -6.86 24.11 7.20
N TYR A 123 -6.89 23.23 6.19
CA TYR A 123 -7.93 22.20 6.06
C TYR A 123 -7.32 20.83 5.86
N GLN A 124 -7.62 19.88 6.76
CA GLN A 124 -7.24 18.49 6.58
C GLN A 124 -8.30 17.79 5.72
N THR A 125 -7.87 17.28 4.57
CA THR A 125 -8.74 16.47 3.71
C THR A 125 -8.74 15.04 4.25
N LYS A 126 -9.82 14.64 4.93
CA LYS A 126 -10.00 13.25 5.38
C LYS A 126 -10.78 12.42 4.36
N PRO A 127 -10.37 11.17 4.04
CA PRO A 127 -11.16 10.28 3.21
C PRO A 127 -12.54 9.99 3.81
N ALA A 128 -13.58 9.91 2.97
CA ALA A 128 -14.91 9.48 3.40
C ALA A 128 -15.00 7.94 3.52
N ASN A 129 -14.18 7.23 2.75
CA ASN A 129 -14.06 5.77 2.81
C ASN A 129 -13.39 5.35 4.13
N PRO A 130 -14.01 4.49 4.95
CA PRO A 130 -13.47 4.11 6.26
C PRO A 130 -12.15 3.33 6.18
N TYR A 131 -11.94 2.56 5.10
CA TYR A 131 -10.66 1.86 4.90
C TYR A 131 -9.55 2.85 4.60
N ALA A 132 -9.79 3.78 3.66
CA ALA A 132 -8.85 4.84 3.33
C ALA A 132 -8.58 5.77 4.52
N ALA A 133 -9.61 6.10 5.32
CA ALA A 133 -9.47 6.91 6.52
C ALA A 133 -8.57 6.24 7.57
N THR A 134 -8.74 4.93 7.79
CA THR A 134 -7.88 4.17 8.71
C THR A 134 -6.42 4.16 8.22
N VAL A 135 -6.20 3.95 6.92
CA VAL A 135 -4.86 4.00 6.33
C VAL A 135 -4.25 5.40 6.46
N TYR A 136 -5.02 6.43 6.13
CA TYR A 136 -4.63 7.84 6.26
C TYR A 136 -4.16 8.15 7.69
N GLU A 137 -4.97 7.84 8.70
CA GLU A 137 -4.68 8.19 10.09
C GLU A 137 -3.38 7.52 10.59
N ARG A 138 -3.18 6.25 10.26
CA ARG A 138 -1.98 5.50 10.63
C ARG A 138 -0.72 6.03 9.95
N VAL A 139 -0.79 6.27 8.64
CA VAL A 139 0.36 6.76 7.88
C VAL A 139 0.71 8.19 8.30
N TRP A 140 -0.30 9.05 8.44
CA TRP A 140 -0.11 10.44 8.83
C TRP A 140 0.56 10.57 10.20
N ALA A 141 0.02 9.88 11.21
CA ALA A 141 0.60 9.88 12.55
C ALA A 141 2.03 9.32 12.56
N GLY A 142 2.29 8.26 11.79
CA GLY A 142 3.63 7.69 11.65
C GLY A 142 4.64 8.65 11.01
N LEU A 143 4.24 9.38 9.96
CA LEU A 143 5.08 10.38 9.31
C LEU A 143 5.36 11.57 10.22
N GLU A 144 4.37 12.05 10.98
CA GLU A 144 4.58 13.13 11.96
C GLU A 144 5.60 12.71 13.04
N GLU A 145 5.45 11.51 13.59
CA GLU A 145 6.38 10.97 14.59
C GLU A 145 7.79 10.78 14.02
N PHE A 146 7.91 10.19 12.82
CA PHE A 146 9.20 10.01 12.16
C PHE A 146 9.91 11.35 11.93
N ARG A 147 9.21 12.37 11.43
CA ARG A 147 9.78 13.70 11.20
C ARG A 147 10.31 14.33 12.50
N LYS A 148 9.57 14.16 13.59
CA LYS A 148 9.97 14.65 14.92
C LYS A 148 11.24 13.95 15.38
N GLN A 149 11.26 12.62 15.40
CA GLN A 149 12.41 11.81 15.81
C GLN A 149 13.65 12.09 14.96
N TRP A 150 13.48 12.19 13.64
CA TRP A 150 14.58 12.47 12.71
C TRP A 150 15.22 13.83 12.98
N SER A 151 14.40 14.86 13.22
CA SER A 151 14.89 16.21 13.54
C SER A 151 15.65 16.23 14.86
N GLU A 152 15.19 15.47 15.86
CA GLU A 152 15.84 15.37 17.18
C GLU A 152 17.17 14.61 17.10
N GLN A 153 17.24 13.55 16.30
CA GLN A 153 18.43 12.67 16.21
C GLN A 153 19.53 13.22 15.31
N THR A 154 19.18 13.82 14.17
CA THR A 154 20.18 14.22 13.17
C THR A 154 20.62 15.68 13.30
N GLY A 155 19.85 16.53 13.98
CA GLY A 155 20.17 17.93 14.27
C GLY A 155 20.35 18.86 13.06
N MET A 156 20.37 18.34 11.82
CA MET A 156 20.80 19.07 10.62
C MET A 156 19.79 19.07 9.48
N HIS A 157 18.96 18.03 9.30
CA HIS A 157 18.03 17.94 8.17
C HIS A 157 16.60 17.70 8.64
N ARG A 158 15.74 18.73 8.55
CA ARG A 158 14.30 18.60 8.78
C ARG A 158 13.58 18.37 7.46
N PHE A 159 12.85 17.27 7.34
CA PHE A 159 11.96 17.05 6.20
C PHE A 159 10.82 18.09 6.21
N ARG A 160 10.74 18.87 5.14
CA ARG A 160 9.69 19.87 4.92
C ARG A 160 8.45 19.20 4.34
N ASP A 161 7.34 19.90 4.36
CA ASP A 161 6.06 19.39 3.84
C ASP A 161 6.15 19.03 2.35
N ARG A 162 6.91 19.79 1.56
CA ARG A 162 7.21 19.47 0.16
C ARG A 162 7.94 18.14 -0.02
N ASP A 163 8.82 17.77 0.91
CA ASP A 163 9.63 16.56 0.84
C ASP A 163 8.74 15.34 1.16
N VAL A 164 7.85 15.48 2.15
CA VAL A 164 6.80 14.50 2.46
C VAL A 164 5.83 14.34 1.29
N MET A 165 5.39 15.44 0.70
CA MET A 165 4.51 15.42 -0.46
C MET A 165 5.16 14.70 -1.64
N GLY A 166 6.44 14.96 -1.91
CA GLY A 166 7.19 14.26 -2.95
C GLY A 166 7.28 12.74 -2.71
N ALA A 167 7.55 12.32 -1.47
CA ALA A 167 7.55 10.90 -1.10
C ALA A 167 6.18 10.24 -1.28
N LEU A 168 5.10 10.92 -0.90
CA LEU A 168 3.74 10.42 -1.08
C LEU A 168 3.32 10.35 -2.56
N ILE A 169 3.69 11.35 -3.36
CA ILE A 169 3.47 11.36 -4.81
C ILE A 169 4.23 10.20 -5.47
N PHE A 170 5.48 9.95 -5.06
CA PHE A 170 6.24 8.80 -5.53
C PHE A 170 5.49 7.48 -5.27
N LEU A 171 5.03 7.25 -4.03
CA LEU A 171 4.23 6.05 -3.69
C LEU A 171 2.91 5.99 -4.46
N ARG A 172 2.24 7.13 -4.66
CA ARG A 172 0.99 7.23 -5.46
C ARG A 172 1.21 6.80 -6.90
N ARG A 173 2.34 7.20 -7.50
CA ARG A 173 2.76 6.79 -8.85
C ARG A 173 3.11 5.31 -8.91
N LEU A 174 3.83 4.78 -7.91
CA LEU A 174 4.09 3.34 -7.82
C LEU A 174 2.78 2.53 -7.79
N GLY A 175 1.75 3.01 -7.10
CA GLY A 175 0.46 2.32 -7.07
C GLY A 175 -0.29 2.32 -8.41
N GLU A 176 -0.12 3.34 -9.26
CA GLU A 176 -0.64 3.31 -10.64
C GLU A 176 0.13 2.32 -11.53
N ILE A 177 1.44 2.26 -11.35
CA ILE A 177 2.36 1.44 -12.14
C ILE A 177 2.21 -0.06 -11.78
N TYR A 178 2.13 -0.38 -10.49
CA TYR A 178 2.13 -1.75 -9.99
C TYR A 178 0.75 -2.28 -9.56
N GLY A 179 -0.29 -1.43 -9.57
CA GLY A 179 -1.66 -1.86 -9.32
C GLY A 179 -2.27 -2.64 -10.49
N ASN A 180 -3.23 -3.51 -10.20
CA ASN A 180 -3.90 -4.33 -11.23
C ASN A 180 -5.33 -3.87 -11.56
N ARG A 181 -5.77 -2.75 -10.97
CA ARG A 181 -7.09 -2.11 -11.16
C ARG A 181 -8.32 -2.96 -10.80
N ARG A 182 -8.12 -4.14 -10.21
CA ARG A 182 -9.24 -4.97 -9.76
C ARG A 182 -9.90 -4.38 -8.52
N LYS A 183 -11.21 -4.57 -8.35
CA LYS A 183 -11.99 -3.93 -7.26
C LYS A 183 -11.47 -4.23 -5.85
N ARG A 184 -10.89 -5.41 -5.66
CA ARG A 184 -10.24 -5.91 -4.44
C ARG A 184 -8.77 -6.23 -4.69
N GLY A 185 -8.16 -5.57 -5.68
CA GLY A 185 -6.75 -5.70 -6.03
C GLY A 185 -5.85 -5.36 -4.85
N ARG A 186 -4.85 -6.19 -4.62
CA ARG A 186 -3.80 -6.01 -3.58
C ARG A 186 -2.41 -6.18 -4.18
N ALA A 187 -2.25 -5.95 -5.48
CA ALA A 187 -0.97 -6.09 -6.19
C ALA A 187 0.02 -5.00 -5.76
N PHE A 188 -0.44 -3.76 -5.62
CA PHE A 188 0.41 -2.69 -5.10
C PHE A 188 0.80 -2.94 -3.65
N LEU A 189 -0.14 -3.36 -2.80
CA LEU A 189 0.16 -3.79 -1.42
C LEU A 189 1.16 -4.95 -1.36
N ALA A 190 1.03 -5.94 -2.25
CA ALA A 190 1.99 -7.03 -2.33
C ALA A 190 3.39 -6.52 -2.72
N LYS A 191 3.48 -5.54 -3.62
CA LYS A 191 4.75 -4.90 -4.00
C LYS A 191 5.34 -4.03 -2.91
N LEU A 192 4.53 -3.27 -2.18
CA LEU A 192 5.01 -2.53 -1.02
C LEU A 192 5.56 -3.47 0.06
N ARG A 193 4.90 -4.61 0.30
CA ARG A 193 5.39 -5.64 1.23
C ARG A 193 6.76 -6.18 0.82
N GLU A 194 6.96 -6.41 -0.47
CA GLU A 194 8.23 -6.90 -1.01
C GLU A 194 9.34 -5.85 -0.92
N ALA A 195 9.03 -4.58 -1.23
CA ALA A 195 10.01 -3.50 -1.30
C ALA A 195 10.34 -2.87 0.06
N PHE A 196 9.36 -2.75 0.96
CA PHE A 196 9.46 -1.99 2.21
C PHE A 196 9.06 -2.78 3.47
N GLY A 197 8.68 -4.05 3.33
CA GLY A 197 8.31 -4.89 4.47
C GLY A 197 9.51 -5.13 5.39
N ARG A 198 9.26 -5.17 6.71
CA ARG A 198 10.28 -5.62 7.66
C ARG A 198 10.61 -7.10 7.42
N PRO A 199 11.88 -7.52 7.52
CA PRO A 199 12.24 -8.94 7.56
C PRO A 199 11.44 -9.64 8.67
N GLN A 200 10.99 -10.88 8.42
CA GLN A 200 10.17 -11.64 9.40
C GLN A 200 10.86 -11.81 10.77
N GLU A 201 12.19 -11.73 10.84
CA GLU A 201 12.98 -11.86 12.08
C GLU A 201 12.71 -10.74 13.10
N GLU A 202 12.40 -9.53 12.64
CA GLU A 202 12.18 -8.36 13.50
C GLU A 202 10.77 -8.30 14.09
N GLN A 203 9.83 -9.04 13.49
CA GLN A 203 8.44 -9.17 13.96
C GLN A 203 8.30 -10.26 15.03
N ALA A 204 9.28 -11.15 15.17
CA ALA A 204 9.27 -12.28 16.09
C ALA A 204 10.02 -12.02 17.41
N ALA A 205 10.70 -10.88 17.58
CA ALA A 205 11.41 -10.59 18.82
C ALA A 205 10.42 -10.22 19.95
N PRO A 206 10.25 -11.05 21.00
CA PRO A 206 9.49 -10.64 22.17
C PRO A 206 10.24 -9.52 22.89
N ARG A 207 9.50 -8.50 23.35
CA ARG A 207 10.04 -7.49 24.27
C ARG A 207 10.60 -8.21 25.50
N PRO A 208 11.86 -7.98 25.93
CA PRO A 208 12.34 -8.57 27.16
C PRO A 208 11.53 -7.97 28.31
N SER A 209 10.71 -8.81 28.95
CA SER A 209 10.11 -8.50 30.25
C SER A 209 11.22 -8.59 31.28
N ILE A 210 11.89 -7.47 31.55
CA ILE A 210 12.75 -7.34 32.73
C ILE A 210 11.82 -7.28 33.95
N ILE A 211 11.60 -8.43 34.58
CA ILE A 211 11.17 -8.50 35.97
C ILE A 211 12.46 -8.45 36.79
N LEU A 212 12.73 -7.33 37.44
CA LEU A 212 13.77 -7.24 38.45
C LEU A 212 13.18 -7.65 39.81
N PRO A 213 13.88 -8.51 40.59
CA PRO A 213 13.53 -8.84 41.97
C PRO A 213 13.80 -7.68 42.94
#